data_AF-A0A4Y2AXJ0-F1
#
_entry.id   AF-A0A4Y2AXJ0-F1
#
_cell.length_a   1.000
_cell.length_b   1.000
_cell.length_c   1.000
_cell.angle_alpha   90.00
_cell.angle_beta   90.00
_cell.angle_gamma   90.00
#
_symmetry.space_group_name_H-M   'P 1'
#
loop_
_entity.id
_entity.type
_entity.pdbx_description
1 polymer ?
#
loop_
_entity_poly.entity_id
_entity_poly.type
_entity_poly.pdbx_seq_one_letter_code
_entity_poly.pdbx_strand_id
1 'polypeptide(L)'
;MFRAKEVLFDIEYDPSEGRLFIDSSKTSLKAALLSNGNSFTSLPLGHSVHLEENYNDLSMILEKINYQEHRWMVCGDFKMLSMLLGQQAGYTKYPCCLCLWDNRVRYLHWTKTDWSLRGALTPGEKNVINTTLVPPEKVLLTPLHIKLGLMK
;
A
#
# COMPACT_ATOMS: atom_id res chain seq x y z
N MET A 1 19.36 3.29 7.52
CA MET A 1 18.56 4.37 8.15
C MET A 1 17.69 5.04 7.09
N PHE A 2 16.38 5.16 7.31
CA PHE A 2 15.49 5.96 6.45
C PHE A 2 15.77 7.45 6.69
N ARG A 3 16.17 8.15 5.63
CA ARG A 3 16.36 9.60 5.65
C ARG A 3 15.06 10.24 5.18
N ALA A 4 14.27 10.75 6.11
CA ALA A 4 13.16 11.63 5.79
C ALA A 4 13.74 12.95 5.27
N LYS A 5 13.19 13.50 4.19
CA LYS A 5 13.53 14.86 3.75
C LYS A 5 12.67 15.82 4.57
N GLU A 6 13.31 16.73 5.31
CA GLU A 6 12.67 17.73 6.17
C GLU A 6 11.87 18.80 5.39
N VAL A 7 11.78 18.70 4.06
CA VAL A 7 11.17 19.69 3.17
C VAL A 7 9.68 19.90 3.43
N LEU A 8 9.01 18.97 4.13
CA LEU A 8 7.57 19.08 4.38
C LEU A 8 7.21 20.04 5.52
N PHE A 9 8.15 20.36 6.43
CA PHE A 9 7.81 21.14 7.64
C PHE A 9 7.59 22.65 7.38
N ASP A 10 8.06 23.17 6.25
CA ASP A 10 8.02 24.62 5.94
C ASP A 10 7.11 24.99 4.75
N ILE A 11 6.37 24.03 4.18
CA ILE A 11 5.47 24.27 3.04
C ILE A 11 4.02 24.07 3.51
N GLU A 12 3.22 25.13 3.48
CA GLU A 12 1.76 24.99 3.59
C GLU A 12 1.28 24.12 2.43
N TYR A 13 0.80 22.92 2.74
CA TYR A 13 0.24 22.00 1.78
C TYR A 13 -1.07 21.44 2.33
N ASP A 14 -2.05 21.22 1.46
CA ASP A 14 -3.32 20.59 1.84
C ASP A 14 -3.17 19.06 1.86
N PRO A 15 -3.38 18.39 3.00
CA PRO A 15 -3.39 16.92 3.11
C PRO A 15 -4.32 16.22 2.12
N SER A 16 -5.40 16.87 1.69
CA SER A 16 -6.37 16.32 0.75
C SER A 16 -5.87 16.31 -0.70
N GLU A 17 -4.91 17.17 -1.03
CA GLU A 17 -4.33 17.33 -2.37
C GLU A 17 -3.16 16.39 -2.65
N GLY A 18 -2.75 15.59 -1.65
CA GLY A 18 -1.60 14.70 -1.70
C GLY A 18 -1.96 13.22 -1.56
N ARG A 19 -1.17 12.38 -2.24
CA ARG A 19 -1.22 10.92 -2.11
C ARG A 19 0.16 10.37 -1.82
N LEU A 20 0.29 9.59 -0.75
CA LEU A 20 1.51 8.91 -0.39
C LEU A 20 1.74 7.75 -1.37
N PHE A 21 2.90 7.72 -2.00
CA PHE A 21 3.38 6.63 -2.83
C PHE A 21 4.55 5.94 -2.14
N ILE A 22 4.41 4.64 -1.88
CA ILE A 22 5.49 3.80 -1.33
C ILE A 22 5.80 2.71 -2.34
N ASP A 23 7.08 2.57 -2.67
CA ASP A 23 7.51 1.66 -3.73
C ASP A 23 8.74 0.82 -3.37
N SER A 24 8.58 -0.46 -3.70
CA SER A 24 9.54 -1.56 -3.84
C SER A 24 10.51 -1.48 -5.01
N SER A 25 11.81 -1.35 -4.76
CA SER A 25 12.80 -1.87 -5.71
C SER A 25 13.70 -2.91 -5.06
N LYS A 26 14.39 -3.71 -5.89
CA LYS A 26 15.32 -4.75 -5.41
C LYS A 26 16.38 -4.24 -4.43
N THR A 27 16.71 -2.95 -4.49
CA THR A 27 17.84 -2.35 -3.76
C THR A 27 17.42 -1.22 -2.84
N SER A 28 16.15 -0.81 -2.86
CA SER A 28 15.72 0.36 -2.10
C SER A 28 14.21 0.48 -1.94
N LEU A 29 13.83 1.06 -0.81
CA LEU A 29 12.48 1.47 -0.47
C LEU A 29 12.36 2.99 -0.56
N LYS A 30 11.33 3.47 -1.25
CA LYS A 30 11.11 4.90 -1.53
C LYS A 30 9.73 5.32 -1.08
N ALA A 31 9.63 6.51 -0.51
CA ALA A 31 8.37 7.17 -0.22
C ALA A 31 8.36 8.56 -0.88
N ALA A 32 7.28 8.89 -1.58
CA ALA A 32 7.08 10.18 -2.20
C ALA A 32 5.62 10.64 -2.04
N LEU A 33 5.42 11.94 -1.97
CA LEU A 33 4.09 12.55 -2.02
C LEU A 33 3.79 12.94 -3.47
N LEU A 34 2.68 12.44 -4.00
CA LEU A 34 2.19 12.73 -5.34
C LEU A 34 1.05 13.75 -5.25
N SER A 35 1.07 14.76 -6.12
CA SER A 35 -0.04 15.71 -6.25
C SER A 35 -1.24 15.08 -6.95
N ASN A 36 -2.44 15.47 -6.55
CA ASN A 36 -3.65 15.14 -7.29
C ASN A 36 -3.61 15.81 -8.68
N GLY A 37 -4.03 15.07 -9.72
CA GLY A 37 -3.96 15.54 -11.11
C GLY A 37 -2.55 15.64 -11.71
N ASN A 38 -1.50 15.24 -10.99
CA ASN A 38 -0.10 15.37 -11.41
C ASN A 38 0.27 16.81 -11.83
N SER A 39 -0.38 17.81 -11.23
CA SER A 39 -0.16 19.23 -11.50
C SER A 39 1.20 19.71 -11.00
N PHE A 40 1.71 19.08 -9.93
CA PHE A 40 3.02 19.36 -9.34
C PHE A 40 3.93 18.13 -9.40
N THR A 41 5.24 18.41 -9.42
CA THR A 41 6.29 17.39 -9.26
C THR A 41 6.10 16.60 -7.97
N SER A 42 6.43 15.30 -8.03
CA SER A 42 6.44 14.45 -6.85
C SER A 42 7.48 14.92 -5.83
N LEU A 43 7.05 15.03 -4.58
CA LEU A 43 7.92 15.42 -3.47
C LEU A 43 8.50 14.17 -2.81
N PRO A 44 9.81 13.90 -2.90
CA PRO A 44 10.41 12.76 -2.22
C PRO A 44 10.35 12.97 -0.69
N LEU A 45 9.64 12.09 0.01
CA LEU A 45 9.54 12.10 1.48
C LEU A 45 10.71 11.36 2.12
N GLY A 46 11.20 10.31 1.48
CA GLY A 46 12.39 9.61 1.94
C GLY A 46 12.77 8.40 1.12
N HIS A 47 13.95 7.89 1.42
CA HIS A 47 14.55 6.75 0.73
C HIS A 47 15.44 5.97 1.70
N SER A 48 15.49 4.65 1.53
CA SER A 48 16.48 3.81 2.18
C SER A 48 16.90 2.64 1.30
N VAL A 49 18.19 2.32 1.31
CA VAL A 49 18.78 1.13 0.66
C VAL A 49 18.94 -0.05 1.62
N HIS A 50 18.64 0.17 2.90
CA HIS A 50 18.82 -0.82 3.97
C HIS A 50 17.50 -1.40 4.49
N LEU A 51 16.37 -0.89 4.01
CA LEU A 51 15.05 -1.36 4.42
C LEU A 51 14.51 -2.28 3.36
N GLU A 52 13.75 -3.27 3.83
CA GLU A 52 13.15 -4.29 3.00
C GLU A 52 11.62 -4.13 2.96
N GLU A 53 11.01 -4.84 2.02
CA GLU A 53 9.55 -4.98 1.95
C GLU A 53 9.02 -5.88 3.06
N ASN A 54 9.00 -5.38 4.29
CA ASN A 54 8.40 -6.07 5.42
C ASN A 54 7.54 -5.12 6.27
N TYR A 55 6.66 -5.70 7.08
CA TYR A 55 5.69 -4.95 7.88
C TYR A 55 6.34 -3.97 8.87
N ASN A 56 7.44 -4.37 9.52
CA ASN A 56 8.10 -3.56 10.55
C ASN A 56 8.78 -2.34 9.94
N ASP A 57 9.47 -2.51 8.82
CA ASP A 57 10.14 -1.43 8.11
C ASP A 57 9.12 -0.42 7.54
N LEU A 58 7.98 -0.90 7.04
CA LEU A 58 6.89 -0.04 6.60
C LEU A 58 6.27 0.74 7.76
N SER A 59 6.07 0.10 8.93
CA SER A 59 5.59 0.78 10.15
C SER A 59 6.54 1.91 10.54
N MET A 60 7.85 1.63 10.58
CA MET A 60 8.86 2.64 10.92
C MET A 60 8.88 3.80 9.92
N ILE A 61 8.65 3.55 8.63
CA ILE A 61 8.56 4.62 7.62
C ILE A 61 7.35 5.50 7.88
N LEU A 62 6.18 4.91 8.13
CA LEU A 62 4.95 5.67 8.38
C LEU A 62 5.05 6.52 9.66
N GLU A 63 5.71 6.01 10.69
CA GLU A 63 6.04 6.77 11.90
C GLU A 63 6.96 7.95 11.58
N LYS A 64 8.03 7.74 10.82
CA LYS A 64 9.00 8.80 10.49
C LYS A 64 8.44 9.93 9.62
N ILE A 65 7.40 9.66 8.84
CA ILE A 65 6.72 10.66 8.01
C ILE A 65 5.47 11.23 8.70
N ASN A 66 5.26 10.94 9.99
CA ASN A 66 4.09 11.35 10.77
C ASN A 66 2.75 11.06 10.05
N TYR A 67 2.59 9.88 9.47
CA TYR A 67 1.41 9.56 8.65
C TYR A 67 0.08 9.80 9.37
N GLN A 68 0.04 9.62 10.70
CA GLN A 68 -1.17 9.83 11.50
C GLN A 68 -1.67 11.28 11.50
N GLU A 69 -0.79 12.26 11.32
CA GLU A 69 -1.16 13.69 11.26
C GLU A 69 -1.77 14.03 9.90
N HIS A 70 -1.18 13.51 8.82
CA HIS A 70 -1.55 13.86 7.46
C HIS A 70 -2.70 13.03 6.89
N ARG A 71 -2.76 11.73 7.25
CA ARG A 71 -3.78 10.75 6.79
C ARG A 71 -4.01 10.79 5.28
N TRP A 72 -2.92 10.90 4.50
CA TRP A 72 -2.94 10.87 3.05
C TRP A 72 -3.58 9.59 2.51
N MET A 73 -4.14 9.67 1.32
CA MET A 73 -4.42 8.46 0.56
C MET A 73 -3.10 7.78 0.18
N VAL A 74 -3.05 6.46 0.27
CA VAL A 74 -1.85 5.66 0.00
C VAL A 74 -2.01 4.87 -1.28
N CYS A 75 -1.03 4.94 -2.15
CA CYS A 75 -0.95 4.19 -3.38
C CYS A 75 0.40 3.46 -3.47
N GLY A 76 0.41 2.33 -4.15
CA GLY A 76 1.57 1.48 -4.31
C GLY A 76 1.22 0.26 -5.16
N ASP A 77 2.17 -0.65 -5.29
CA ASP A 77 1.90 -1.96 -5.87
C ASP A 77 0.97 -2.78 -4.94
N PHE A 78 0.38 -3.85 -5.49
CA PHE A 78 -0.57 -4.67 -4.75
C PHE A 78 0.05 -5.35 -3.51
N LYS A 79 1.33 -5.72 -3.58
CA LYS A 79 2.04 -6.39 -2.49
C LYS A 79 2.25 -5.42 -1.32
N MET A 80 2.71 -4.20 -1.59
CA MET A 80 2.85 -3.12 -0.62
C MET A 80 1.54 -2.79 0.07
N LEU A 81 0.48 -2.58 -0.71
CA LEU A 81 -0.83 -2.28 -0.17
C LEU A 81 -1.35 -3.43 0.71
N SER A 82 -1.12 -4.68 0.32
CA SER A 82 -1.49 -5.85 1.13
C SER A 82 -0.74 -5.89 2.48
N MET A 83 0.56 -5.58 2.50
CA MET A 83 1.35 -5.52 3.73
C MET A 83 0.91 -4.38 4.66
N LEU A 84 0.62 -3.20 4.10
CA LEU A 84 0.08 -2.07 4.86
C LEU A 84 -1.28 -2.39 5.50
N LEU A 85 -2.06 -3.26 4.86
CA LEU A 85 -3.33 -3.78 5.38
C LEU A 85 -3.16 -5.03 6.26
N GLY A 86 -1.93 -5.38 6.64
CA GLY A 86 -1.63 -6.47 7.56
C GLY A 86 -1.76 -7.87 6.95
N GLN A 87 -1.89 -7.98 5.63
CA GLN A 87 -1.98 -9.27 4.96
C GLN A 87 -0.62 -9.97 4.83
N GLN A 88 -0.64 -11.31 4.81
CA GLN A 88 0.58 -12.09 4.66
C GLN A 88 1.09 -12.04 3.21
N ALA A 89 2.35 -11.67 3.05
CA ALA A 89 3.04 -11.68 1.77
C ALA A 89 3.26 -13.12 1.25
N GLY A 90 3.05 -13.33 -0.05
CA GLY A 90 3.28 -14.61 -0.71
C GLY A 90 2.23 -15.70 -0.43
N TYR A 91 1.24 -15.44 0.43
CA TYR A 91 0.16 -16.37 0.66
C TYR A 91 -0.94 -16.22 -0.39
N THR A 92 -1.27 -17.34 -1.04
CA THR A 92 -2.10 -17.34 -2.25
C THR A 92 -3.59 -17.45 -2.01
N LYS A 93 -4.04 -17.82 -0.80
CA LYS A 93 -5.47 -17.95 -0.49
C LYS A 93 -5.98 -16.64 0.12
N TYR A 94 -7.08 -16.10 -0.38
CA TYR A 94 -7.59 -14.76 -0.01
C TYR A 94 -6.57 -13.61 -0.16
N PRO A 95 -5.87 -13.48 -1.31
CA PRO A 95 -4.88 -12.43 -1.51
C PRO A 95 -5.52 -11.04 -1.65
N CYS A 96 -6.78 -10.96 -2.10
CA CYS A 96 -7.47 -9.69 -2.31
C CYS A 96 -7.80 -8.98 -0.99
N CYS A 97 -7.49 -7.69 -0.91
CA CYS A 97 -7.86 -6.81 0.20
C CYS A 97 -9.32 -6.36 0.15
N LEU A 98 -9.99 -6.45 -1.01
CA LEU A 98 -11.39 -6.02 -1.19
C LEU A 98 -12.41 -7.16 -1.13
N CYS A 99 -12.02 -8.37 -1.55
CA CYS A 99 -12.92 -9.52 -1.64
C CYS A 99 -12.27 -10.81 -1.14
N LEU A 100 -13.10 -11.80 -0.85
CA LEU A 100 -12.71 -13.13 -0.39
C LEU A 100 -12.45 -14.07 -1.57
N TRP A 101 -11.65 -13.61 -2.53
CA TRP A 101 -11.25 -14.42 -3.68
C TRP A 101 -10.32 -15.55 -3.25
N ASP A 102 -10.74 -16.79 -3.48
CA ASP A 102 -9.90 -17.97 -3.20
C ASP A 102 -9.22 -18.49 -4.47
N ASN A 103 -7.97 -18.07 -4.68
CA ASN A 103 -7.14 -18.53 -5.81
C ASN A 103 -6.74 -20.02 -5.72
N ARG A 104 -7.06 -20.73 -4.63
CA ARG A 104 -6.86 -22.18 -4.56
C ARG A 104 -8.02 -22.96 -5.18
N VAL A 105 -9.17 -22.32 -5.39
CA VAL A 105 -10.39 -22.97 -5.90
C VAL A 105 -10.44 -22.85 -7.43
N ARG A 106 -9.54 -23.58 -8.11
CA ARG A 106 -9.31 -23.48 -9.56
C ARG A 106 -10.57 -23.68 -10.42
N TYR A 107 -11.49 -24.55 -10.00
CA TYR A 107 -12.72 -24.82 -10.75
C TYR A 107 -13.71 -23.65 -10.74
N LEU A 108 -13.57 -22.68 -9.83
CA LEU A 108 -14.39 -21.46 -9.78
C LEU A 108 -13.76 -20.26 -10.50
N HIS A 109 -12.48 -20.35 -10.93
CA HIS A 109 -11.74 -19.18 -11.41
C HIS A 109 -12.38 -18.49 -12.62
N TRP A 110 -12.99 -19.27 -13.51
CA TRP A 110 -13.57 -18.77 -14.76
C TRP A 110 -15.09 -18.74 -14.76
N THR A 111 -15.72 -19.25 -13.70
CA THR A 111 -17.18 -19.36 -13.58
C THR A 111 -17.73 -18.40 -12.54
N LYS A 112 -16.94 -18.04 -11.53
CA LYS A 112 -17.32 -17.12 -10.46
C LYS A 112 -16.67 -15.76 -10.64
N THR A 113 -17.49 -14.79 -11.03
CA THR A 113 -17.11 -13.38 -11.15
C THR A 113 -17.27 -12.63 -9.83
N ASP A 114 -18.30 -12.98 -9.05
CA ASP A 114 -18.66 -12.26 -7.82
C ASP A 114 -18.18 -13.01 -6.57
N TRP A 115 -17.18 -12.42 -5.91
CA TRP A 115 -16.67 -12.91 -4.63
C TRP A 115 -17.19 -12.05 -3.49
N SER A 116 -17.51 -12.69 -2.36
CA SER A 116 -18.00 -11.98 -1.18
C SER A 116 -17.03 -10.87 -0.77
N LEU A 117 -17.57 -9.69 -0.48
CA LEU A 117 -16.76 -8.56 -0.03
C LEU A 117 -16.05 -8.91 1.28
N ARG A 118 -14.82 -8.38 1.42
CA ARG A 118 -14.09 -8.47 2.66
C ARG A 118 -14.57 -7.35 3.58
N GLY A 119 -15.31 -7.70 4.62
CA GLY A 119 -15.85 -6.74 5.58
C GLY A 119 -14.79 -6.17 6.54
N ALA A 120 -14.03 -7.04 7.21
CA ALA A 120 -13.00 -6.64 8.17
C ALA A 120 -11.64 -7.30 7.88
N LEU A 121 -10.57 -6.60 8.26
CA LEU A 121 -9.19 -7.08 8.23
C LEU A 121 -8.76 -7.49 9.64
N THR A 122 -9.39 -8.54 10.17
CA THR A 122 -9.12 -9.04 11.52
C THR A 122 -7.87 -9.94 11.51
N PRO A 123 -6.83 -9.66 12.31
CA PRO A 123 -5.66 -10.52 12.42
C PRO A 123 -6.03 -11.96 12.79
N GLY A 124 -5.43 -12.94 12.12
CA GLY A 124 -5.72 -14.37 12.26
C GLY A 124 -6.77 -14.90 11.28
N GLU A 125 -7.48 -14.03 10.55
CA GLU A 125 -8.50 -14.44 9.59
C GLU A 125 -8.09 -14.18 8.14
N LYS A 126 -8.46 -15.11 7.24
CA LYS A 126 -8.54 -14.87 5.78
C LYS A 126 -7.34 -14.10 5.20
N ASN A 127 -6.12 -14.56 5.51
CA ASN A 127 -4.84 -14.00 5.07
C ASN A 127 -4.36 -12.71 5.76
N VAL A 128 -4.99 -12.31 6.87
CA VAL A 128 -4.53 -11.17 7.69
C VAL A 128 -3.75 -11.71 8.88
N ILE A 129 -2.52 -11.25 9.06
CA ILE A 129 -1.62 -11.69 10.14
C ILE A 129 -1.29 -10.55 11.12
N ASN A 130 -1.35 -9.30 10.66
CA ASN A 130 -1.03 -8.11 11.45
C ASN A 130 -2.19 -7.13 11.43
N THR A 131 -2.19 -6.16 12.34
CA THR A 131 -3.11 -5.04 12.29
C THR A 131 -2.83 -4.14 11.10
N THR A 132 -3.83 -3.39 10.64
CA THR A 132 -3.66 -2.45 9.54
C THR A 132 -2.80 -1.26 9.98
N LEU A 133 -1.74 -0.94 9.24
CA LEU A 133 -0.91 0.25 9.46
C LEU A 133 -1.59 1.53 8.95
N VAL A 134 -2.45 1.39 7.95
CA VAL A 134 -3.21 2.48 7.35
C VAL A 134 -4.69 2.10 7.29
N PRO A 135 -5.62 3.07 7.43
CA PRO A 135 -7.04 2.77 7.28
C PRO A 135 -7.33 2.19 5.89
N PRO A 136 -8.13 1.13 5.76
CA PRO A 136 -8.45 0.53 4.46
C PRO A 136 -9.06 1.53 3.47
N GLU A 137 -9.81 2.49 3.99
CA GLU A 137 -10.48 3.56 3.22
C GLU A 137 -9.50 4.59 2.64
N LYS A 138 -8.26 4.61 3.14
CA LYS A 138 -7.18 5.45 2.64
C LYS A 138 -6.34 4.75 1.57
N VAL A 139 -6.61 3.50 1.22
CA VAL A 139 -5.84 2.77 0.21
C VAL A 139 -6.44 2.95 -1.19
N LEU A 140 -5.60 3.35 -2.14
CA LEU A 140 -5.93 3.48 -3.56
C LEU A 140 -5.27 2.37 -4.37
N LEU A 141 -6.08 1.49 -4.96
CA LEU A 141 -5.62 0.56 -5.98
C LEU A 141 -5.35 1.31 -7.27
N THR A 142 -4.09 1.37 -7.70
CA THR A 142 -3.73 2.03 -8.95
C THR A 142 -4.06 1.13 -10.15
N PRO A 143 -4.83 1.61 -11.15
CA PRO A 143 -5.21 0.82 -12.33
C PRO A 143 -4.01 0.31 -13.14
N LEU A 144 -2.88 1.03 -13.07
CA LEU A 144 -1.67 0.74 -13.83
C LEU A 144 -1.09 -0.65 -13.53
N HIS A 145 -1.05 -1.04 -12.24
CA HIS A 145 -0.52 -2.35 -11.84
C HIS A 145 -1.44 -3.51 -12.23
N ILE A 146 -2.76 -3.27 -12.27
CA ILE A 146 -3.74 -4.26 -12.72
C ILE A 146 -3.57 -4.52 -14.23
N LYS A 147 -3.45 -3.45 -15.03
CA LYS A 147 -3.32 -3.57 -16.49
C LYS A 147 -1.99 -4.23 -16.90
N LEU A 148 -0.87 -3.85 -16.27
CA LEU A 148 0.44 -4.47 -16.56
C LEU A 148 0.53 -5.93 -16.09
N GLY A 149 -0.15 -6.29 -15.01
CA GLY A 149 -0.23 -7.68 -14.54
C GLY A 149 -1.02 -8.61 -15.48
N LEU A 150 -2.03 -8.06 -16.17
CA LEU A 150 -2.87 -8.79 -17.13
C LEU A 150 -2.25 -8.91 -18.53
N MET A 151 -1.27 -8.07 -18.87
CA MET A 151 -0.58 -8.08 -20.18
C MET A 151 0.64 -9.01 -20.23
N LYS A 152 0.74 -9.96 -19.29
CA LYS A 152 1.80 -10.98 -19.27
C LYS A 152 1.43 -12.22 -20.06
#